data_AF-A0A2E4IEX4-F1
#
_entry.id   AF-A0A2E4IEX4-F1
#
_cell.length_a   1.000
_cell.length_b   1.000
_cell.length_c   1.000
_cell.angle_alpha   90.00
_cell.angle_beta   90.00
_cell.angle_gamma   90.00
#
_symmetry.space_group_name_H-M   'P 1'
#
loop_
_entity.id
_entity.type
_entity.pdbx_description
1 polymer ?
#
loop_
_entity_poly.entity_id
_entity_poly.type
_entity_poly.pdbx_seq_one_letter_code
_entity_poly.pdbx_strand_id
1 'polypeptide(L)' 'MKWTGTALILTGILFTNLDQYPFNIFFHGAGVVFWSAAGYITNDKPVMANFGLQIPLFIIGYSKLFFGL' A
#
# COMPACT_ATOMS: atom_id res chain seq x y z
N MET A 1 10.58 9.13 -4.13
CA MET A 1 9.48 8.13 -4.19
C MET A 1 9.76 6.89 -3.36
N LYS A 2 10.80 6.09 -3.65
CA LYS A 2 11.04 4.80 -2.94
C LYS A 2 11.12 4.97 -1.41
N TRP A 3 11.94 5.91 -0.92
CA TRP A 3 12.05 6.17 0.52
C TRP A 3 10.76 6.65 1.20
N THR A 4 10.02 7.55 0.54
CA THR A 4 8.69 7.97 1.00
C THR A 4 7.72 6.79 1.04
N GLY A 5 7.71 5.97 -0.02
CA GLY A 5 6.91 4.75 -0.07
C GLY A 5 7.29 3.75 1.03
N THR A 6 8.57 3.58 1.32
CA THR A 6 9.04 2.74 2.43
C THR A 6 8.56 3.25 3.78
N ALA A 7 8.71 4.56 4.05
CA ALA A 7 8.23 5.14 5.31
C ALA A 7 6.73 4.94 5.49
N LEU A 8 5.94 5.14 4.42
CA LEU A 8 4.49 4.91 4.42
C LEU A 8 4.13 3.43 4.66
N ILE A 9 4.79 2.49 3.97
CA ILE A 9 4.57 1.05 4.18
C ILE A 9 4.91 0.66 5.61
N LEU A 10 6.07 1.05 6.13
CA LEU A 10 6.48 0.68 7.49
C LEU A 10 5.54 1.30 8.55
N THR A 11 5.05 2.52 8.32
CA THR A 11 4.02 3.13 9.18
C THR A 11 2.71 2.35 9.12
N GLY A 12 2.28 1.92 7.93
CA GLY A 12 1.11 1.07 7.77
C GLY A 12 1.26 -0.29 8.45
N ILE A 13 2.43 -0.94 8.32
CA ILE A 13 2.76 -2.19 9.00
C ILE A 13 2.76 -2.01 10.52
N LEU A 14 3.32 -0.90 11.03
CA LEU A 14 3.28 -0.57 12.44
C LEU A 14 1.83 -0.46 12.94
N PHE A 15 0.98 0.30 12.23
CA PHE A 15 -0.43 0.42 12.60
C PHE A 15 -1.19 -0.90 12.49
N THR A 16 -0.85 -1.79 11.56
CA THR A 16 -1.39 -3.16 11.56
C THR A 16 -1.01 -3.92 12.82
N ASN A 17 0.25 -3.83 13.29
CA ASN A 17 0.69 -4.52 14.50
C ASN A 17 0.14 -3.90 15.80
N LEU A 18 -0.34 -2.67 15.75
CA LEU A 18 -0.99 -1.97 16.86
C LEU A 18 -2.53 -2.02 16.77
N ASP A 19 -3.10 -2.80 15.85
CA ASP A 19 -4.54 -2.91 15.58
C ASP A 19 -5.24 -1.55 15.33
N GLN A 20 -4.53 -0.60 14.71
CA GLN A 20 -5.04 0.74 14.43
C GLN A 20 -5.67 0.84 13.04
N TYR A 21 -6.96 0.53 12.96
CA TYR A 21 -7.80 0.73 11.77
C TYR A 21 -8.59 2.05 11.85
N PRO A 22 -8.73 2.84 10.76
CA PRO A 22 -8.31 2.58 9.38
C PRO A 22 -6.92 3.15 9.02
N PHE A 23 -6.15 3.67 9.99
CA PHE A 23 -4.86 4.28 9.68
C PHE A 23 -3.90 3.31 8.98
N ASN A 24 -3.89 2.04 9.38
CA ASN A 24 -3.10 1.00 8.72
C ASN A 24 -3.32 0.93 7.20
N ILE A 25 -4.57 0.90 6.74
CA ILE A 25 -4.91 0.75 5.32
C ILE A 25 -4.58 2.02 4.52
N PHE A 26 -4.73 3.20 5.14
CA PHE A 26 -4.35 4.48 4.54
C PHE A 26 -2.84 4.59 4.29
N PHE A 27 -2.04 4.36 5.32
CA PHE A 27 -0.58 4.50 5.21
C PHE A 27 0.02 3.42 4.32
N HIS A 28 -0.38 2.15 4.50
CA HIS A 28 0.14 1.06 3.69
C HIS A 28 -0.28 1.23 2.23
N GLY A 29 -1.58 1.47 1.96
CA GLY A 29 -2.10 1.65 0.61
C GLY A 29 -1.43 2.81 -0.14
N ALA A 30 -1.20 3.95 0.53
CA ALA A 30 -0.44 5.06 -0.06
C ALA A 30 1.00 4.63 -0.43
N GLY A 31 1.68 3.92 0.47
CA GLY A 31 3.01 3.37 0.21
C GLY A 31 3.06 2.41 -0.99
N VAL A 32 2.03 1.57 -1.16
CA VAL A 32 1.87 0.69 -2.33
C VAL A 32 1.79 1.46 -3.64
N VAL A 33 1.07 2.59 -3.67
CA VAL A 33 0.98 3.43 -4.88
C VAL A 33 2.36 4.01 -5.24
N PHE A 34 3.10 4.54 -4.25
CA PHE A 34 4.45 5.07 -4.48
C PHE A 34 5.43 4.01 -4.99
N TRP A 35 5.38 2.80 -4.44
CA TRP A 35 6.26 1.70 -4.86
C TRP A 35 5.85 1.08 -6.19
N SER A 36 4.56 0.99 -6.49
CA SER A 36 4.06 0.57 -7.81
C SER A 36 4.49 1.55 -8.89
N ALA A 37 4.35 2.86 -8.66
CA ALA A 37 4.83 3.89 -9.57
C ALA A 37 6.35 3.83 -9.76
N ALA A 38 7.10 3.62 -8.67
CA ALA A 38 8.55 3.46 -8.75
C ALA A 38 8.95 2.21 -9.57
N GLY A 39 8.27 1.07 -9.37
CA GLY A 39 8.51 -0.16 -10.12
C GLY A 39 8.22 0.01 -11.61
N TYR A 40 7.12 0.68 -11.95
CA TYR A 40 6.76 0.99 -13.33
C TYR A 40 7.79 1.89 -14.01
N ILE A 41 8.17 3.01 -13.38
CA ILE A 41 9.14 3.97 -13.93
C ILE A 41 10.52 3.32 -14.13
N THR A 42 10.95 2.45 -13.22
CA THR A 42 12.26 1.78 -13.33
C THR A 42 12.22 0.46 -14.09
N ASN A 43 11.09 0.08 -14.67
CA ASN A 43 10.90 -1.24 -15.34
C ASN A 43 11.29 -2.43 -14.45
N ASP A 44 11.07 -2.31 -13.13
CA ASP A 44 11.40 -3.33 -12.13
C ASP A 44 10.23 -4.30 -11.98
N LYS A 45 10.27 -5.41 -12.73
CA LYS A 45 9.20 -6.42 -12.78
C LYS A 45 8.92 -7.05 -11.41
N PRO A 46 9.93 -7.46 -10.60
CA PRO A 46 9.67 -7.94 -9.24
C PRO A 46 8.95 -6.93 -8.35
N VAL A 47 9.37 -5.66 -8.37
CA VAL A 47 8.71 -4.60 -7.59
C VAL A 47 7.27 -4.37 -8.06
N MET A 48 7.04 -4.35 -9.38
CA MET A 48 5.70 -4.27 -9.95
C MET A 48 4.82 -5.45 -9.58
N ALA A 49 5.35 -6.67 -9.59
CA ALA A 49 4.58 -7.85 -9.19
C ALA A 49 4.18 -7.76 -7.72
N ASN A 50 5.09 -7.36 -6.83
CA ASN A 50 4.81 -7.26 -5.41
C ASN A 50 3.77 -6.16 -5.09
N PHE A 51 4.06 -4.92 -5.48
CA PHE A 51 3.22 -3.78 -5.09
C PHE A 51 2.04 -3.55 -6.02
N GLY A 52 2.20 -3.83 -7.32
CA GLY A 52 1.10 -3.71 -8.28
C GLY A 52 -0.06 -4.66 -7.96
N LEU A 53 0.23 -5.90 -7.56
CA LEU A 53 -0.80 -6.85 -7.12
C LEU A 53 -1.43 -6.48 -5.76
N GLN A 54 -0.75 -5.68 -4.93
CA GLN A 54 -1.35 -5.18 -3.69
C GLN A 54 -2.42 -4.11 -3.96
N ILE A 55 -2.36 -3.35 -5.06
CA ILE A 55 -3.38 -2.34 -5.41
C ILE A 55 -4.80 -2.94 -5.40
N PRO A 56 -5.13 -4.02 -6.14
CA PRO A 56 -6.47 -4.60 -6.10
C PRO A 56 -6.85 -5.14 -4.71
N LEU A 57 -5.90 -5.63 -3.92
CA LEU A 57 -6.16 -6.05 -2.53
C LEU A 57 -6.56 -4.87 -1.65
N PHE A 58 -5.84 -3.75 -1.77
CA PHE A 58 -6.18 -2.51 -1.06
C PHE A 58 -7.50 -1.91 -1.53
N ILE A 59 -7.84 -2.02 -2.83
CA ILE A 59 -9.15 -1.61 -3.36
C ILE A 59 -10.28 -2.37 -2.65
N ILE A 60 -10.17 -3.69 -2.48
CA ILE A 60 -11.18 -4.47 -1.74
C ILE A 60 -11.30 -3.95 -0.30
N GLY A 61 -10.17 -3.72 0.38
CA GLY A 61 -10.18 -3.21 1.75
C GLY A 61 -10.79 -1.80 1.88
N TYR A 62 -10.54 -0.91 0.92
CA TYR A 62 -11.18 0.41 0.87
C TYR A 62 -12.66 0.33 0.51
N SER A 63 -13.05 -0.59 -0.37
CA SER A 63 -14.46 -0.82 -0.69
C SER A 63 -15.25 -1.22 0.55
N LYS A 64 -14.69 -2.12 1.37
CA LYS A 64 -15.25 -2.47 2.68
C LYS A 64 -15.32 -1.27 3.62
N LEU A 65 -14.24 -0.47 3.71
CA LEU A 65 -14.18 0.71 4.59
C LEU A 65 -15.27 1.74 4.28
N PHE A 66 -15.43 2.09 3.00
CA PHE A 66 -16.29 3.19 2.58
C PHE A 66 -17.72 2.78 2.21
N PHE A 67 -17.93 1.55 1.74
CA PHE A 67 -19.23 1.08 1.25
C PHE A 67 -19.81 -0.08 2.08
N GLY A 68 -19.09 -0.59 3.08
CA GLY A 68 -19.56 -1.67 3.93
C GLY A 68 -19.76 -3.01 3.21
N LEU A 69 -19.06 -3.20 2.07
CA LEU A 69 -19.09 -4.43 1.28
C LEU A 69 -18.45 -5.63 2.03
#